data_AF-A0A523PJR9-F1
#
_entry.id   AF-A0A523PJR9-F1
#
_cell.length_a   1.000
_cell.length_b   1.000
_cell.length_c   1.000
_cell.angle_alpha   90.00
_cell.angle_beta   90.00
_cell.angle_gamma   90.00
#
_symmetry.space_group_name_H-M   'P 1'
#
loop_
_entity.id
_entity.type
_entity.pdbx_description
1 polymer ?
#
loop_
_entity_poly.entity_id
_entity_poly.type
_entity_poly.pdbx_seq_one_letter_code
_entity_poly.pdbx_strand_id
1 'polypeptide(L)'
;MKRTSHVIGLSIAWALAACSASTPQDQLAAIDKLVAKNFPMTEQQRTDLDKYLADGKSLLQGSKEAEASTAFGEALKILRLAEDADLYSKSE
;
A
#
# COMPACT_ATOMS: atom_id res chain seq x y z
N MET A 1 -27.44 21.08 -41.85
CA MET A 1 -26.02 21.02 -41.43
C MET A 1 -25.96 20.32 -40.07
N LYS A 2 -25.14 19.24 -39.98
CA LYS A 2 -24.34 18.71 -38.85
C LYS A 2 -24.84 18.91 -37.40
N ARG A 3 -24.77 17.97 -36.44
CA ARG A 3 -24.36 16.56 -36.36
C ARG A 3 -24.63 16.10 -34.91
N THR A 4 -25.27 14.95 -34.76
CA THR A 4 -24.98 13.87 -33.79
C THR A 4 -24.83 14.17 -32.29
N SER A 5 -25.86 13.75 -31.55
CA SER A 5 -25.83 12.81 -30.42
C SER A 5 -24.50 12.64 -29.68
N HIS A 6 -24.43 13.10 -28.42
CA HIS A 6 -23.46 12.62 -27.44
C HIS A 6 -24.13 11.55 -26.58
N VAL A 7 -23.96 10.29 -26.97
CA VAL A 7 -24.12 9.14 -26.09
C VAL A 7 -22.80 9.00 -25.36
N ILE A 8 -22.69 9.58 -24.16
CA ILE A 8 -21.56 9.28 -23.27
C ILE A 8 -21.97 8.03 -22.50
N GLY A 9 -21.70 6.88 -23.12
CA GLY A 9 -21.57 5.63 -22.41
C GLY A 9 -20.27 5.69 -21.61
N LEU A 10 -20.37 5.90 -20.30
CA LEU A 10 -19.26 5.69 -19.39
C LEU A 10 -19.61 4.49 -18.51
N SER A 11 -19.35 3.31 -19.06
CA SER A 11 -19.31 2.05 -18.34
C SER A 11 -18.13 2.10 -17.37
N ILE A 12 -18.35 2.61 -16.16
CA ILE A 12 -17.39 2.44 -15.07
C ILE A 12 -17.72 1.10 -14.43
N ALA A 13 -16.94 0.10 -14.84
CA ALA A 13 -16.88 -1.18 -14.18
C ALA A 13 -16.70 -0.96 -12.67
N TRP A 14 -17.65 -1.45 -11.89
CA TRP A 14 -17.48 -1.72 -10.47
C TRP A 14 -16.38 -2.77 -10.34
N ALA A 15 -15.14 -2.30 -10.18
CA ALA A 15 -14.09 -3.12 -9.61
C ALA A 15 -14.48 -3.41 -8.17
N LEU A 16 -14.67 -4.70 -7.91
CA LEU A 16 -15.07 -5.28 -6.65
C LEU A 16 -14.19 -4.78 -5.51
N ALA A 17 -14.87 -4.48 -4.40
CA ALA A 17 -14.31 -4.16 -3.10
C ALA A 17 -13.20 -5.14 -2.67
N ALA A 18 -11.95 -4.73 -2.85
CA ALA A 18 -10.84 -5.16 -2.01
C ALA A 18 -10.62 -4.06 -0.98
N CYS A 19 -11.41 -4.08 0.09
CA CYS A 19 -11.24 -3.17 1.21
C CYS A 19 -9.97 -3.56 1.96
N SER A 20 -8.89 -2.78 1.83
CA SER A 20 -7.83 -2.56 2.82
C SER A 20 -6.81 -1.57 2.25
N ALA A 21 -6.99 -0.29 2.57
CA ALA A 21 -6.29 0.89 2.02
C ALA A 21 -6.57 1.12 0.52
N SER A 22 -7.46 2.07 0.25
CA SER A 22 -8.04 2.34 -1.08
C SER A 22 -7.07 3.04 -2.02
N THR A 23 -5.99 3.60 -1.48
CA THR A 23 -4.98 4.38 -2.22
C THR A 23 -3.58 4.14 -1.68
N PRO A 24 -2.51 4.37 -2.48
CA PRO A 24 -1.13 4.36 -2.00
C PRO A 24 -0.90 5.28 -0.79
N GLN A 25 -1.62 6.40 -0.72
CA GLN A 25 -1.54 7.37 0.37
C GLN A 25 -2.12 6.79 1.67
N ASP A 26 -3.25 6.08 1.60
CA ASP A 26 -3.81 5.37 2.75
C ASP A 26 -2.86 4.26 3.23
N GLN A 27 -2.23 3.55 2.30
CA GLN A 27 -1.24 2.52 2.62
C GLN A 27 -0.02 3.13 3.33
N LEU A 28 0.48 4.26 2.83
CA LEU A 28 1.59 4.97 3.45
C LEU A 28 1.24 5.43 4.88
N ALA A 29 0.04 5.98 5.09
CA ALA A 29 -0.42 6.37 6.42
C ALA A 29 -0.57 5.16 7.37
N ALA A 30 -0.95 3.99 6.85
CA ALA A 30 -0.99 2.75 7.62
C ALA A 30 0.42 2.24 7.96
N ILE A 31 1.36 2.34 7.03
CA ILE A 31 2.77 2.01 7.26
C ILE A 31 3.35 2.89 8.35
N ASP A 32 3.16 4.22 8.28
CA ASP A 32 3.69 5.15 9.28
C ASP A 32 3.18 4.82 10.69
N LYS A 33 1.91 4.42 10.82
CA LYS A 33 1.32 3.96 12.09
C LYS A 33 1.99 2.68 12.61
N LEU A 34 2.25 1.70 11.74
CA LEU A 34 2.86 0.43 12.13
C LEU A 34 4.36 0.58 12.45
N VAL A 35 5.08 1.40 11.69
CA VAL A 35 6.48 1.74 11.96
C VAL A 35 6.62 2.42 13.32
N ALA A 36 5.70 3.33 13.67
CA ALA A 36 5.69 4.00 14.96
C ALA A 36 5.51 3.05 16.16
N LYS A 37 4.93 1.86 15.95
CA LYS A 37 4.84 0.82 16.99
C LYS A 37 6.17 0.14 17.27
N ASN A 38 7.17 0.31 16.40
CA ASN A 38 8.55 -0.14 16.58
C ASN A 38 8.66 -1.64 16.93
N PHE A 39 7.94 -2.48 16.19
CA PHE A 39 7.99 -3.92 16.36
C PHE A 39 9.41 -4.47 16.16
N PRO A 40 9.81 -5.51 16.91
CA PRO A 40 11.06 -6.19 16.68
C PRO A 40 11.06 -6.79 15.26
N MET A 41 12.08 -6.43 14.49
CA MET A 41 12.31 -6.90 13.13
C MET A 41 13.74 -7.41 12.98
N THR A 42 13.92 -8.36 12.07
CA THR A 42 15.26 -8.75 11.60
C THR A 42 15.90 -7.63 10.79
N GLU A 43 17.22 -7.65 10.65
CA GLU A 43 17.96 -6.69 9.81
C GLU A 43 17.50 -6.75 8.34
N GLN A 44 17.24 -7.96 7.83
CA GLN A 44 16.72 -8.15 6.48
C GLN A 44 15.33 -7.52 6.31
N GLN A 45 14.41 -7.76 7.26
CA GLN A 45 13.08 -7.14 7.22
C GLN A 45 13.14 -5.61 7.26
N ARG A 46 14.03 -5.03 8.08
CA ARG A 46 14.24 -3.57 8.08
C ARG A 46 14.75 -3.07 6.73
N THR A 47 15.75 -3.75 6.17
CA THR A 47 16.33 -3.39 4.86
C THR A 47 15.29 -3.44 3.75
N ASP A 48 14.49 -4.51 3.71
CA ASP A 48 13.44 -4.68 2.71
C ASP A 48 12.30 -3.66 2.92
N LEU A 49 11.92 -3.38 4.17
CA LEU A 49 10.94 -2.35 4.50
C LEU A 49 11.39 -0.97 3.99
N ASP A 50 12.62 -0.57 4.30
CA ASP A 50 13.17 0.72 3.89
C ASP A 50 13.24 0.82 2.35
N LYS A 51 13.61 -0.27 1.69
CA LYS A 51 13.61 -0.35 0.22
C LYS A 51 12.22 -0.15 -0.36
N TYR A 52 11.23 -0.92 0.09
CA TYR A 52 9.86 -0.81 -0.42
C TYR A 52 9.22 0.55 -0.11
N LEU A 53 9.57 1.16 1.02
CA LEU A 53 9.16 2.52 1.36
C LEU A 53 9.78 3.57 0.43
N ALA A 54 11.07 3.48 0.16
CA ALA A 54 11.75 4.38 -0.76
C ALA A 54 11.20 4.23 -2.19
N ASP A 55 11.05 3.00 -2.67
CA ASP A 55 10.51 2.68 -3.98
C ASP A 55 9.07 3.20 -4.10
N GLY A 56 8.20 2.89 -3.14
CA GLY A 56 6.81 3.35 -3.13
C GLY A 56 6.67 4.87 -3.15
N LYS A 57 7.50 5.60 -2.37
CA LYS A 57 7.52 7.06 -2.36
C LYS A 57 7.99 7.64 -3.69
N SER A 58 9.03 7.06 -4.29
CA SER A 58 9.54 7.45 -5.60
C SER A 58 8.48 7.23 -6.71
N LEU A 59 7.80 6.08 -6.69
CA LEU A 59 6.74 5.75 -7.63
C LEU A 59 5.54 6.69 -7.49
N LEU A 60 5.15 7.05 -6.26
CA LEU A 60 4.11 8.04 -6.00
C LEU A 60 4.46 9.41 -6.59
N GLN A 61 5.70 9.86 -6.41
CA GLN A 61 6.19 11.12 -7.00
C GLN A 61 6.18 11.09 -8.53
N GLY A 62 6.37 9.91 -9.12
CA GLY A 62 6.24 9.67 -10.57
C GLY A 62 4.81 9.45 -11.07
N SER A 63 3.79 9.66 -10.23
CA SER A 63 2.37 9.40 -10.55
C SER A 63 2.07 7.94 -10.93
N LYS A 64 2.92 7.00 -10.51
CA LYS A 64 2.79 5.56 -10.77
C LYS A 64 2.03 4.89 -9.63
N GLU A 65 0.76 5.24 -9.47
CA GLU A 65 -0.03 4.86 -8.30
C GLU A 65 -0.15 3.35 -8.10
N ALA A 66 -0.35 2.56 -9.17
CA ALA A 66 -0.46 1.11 -9.06
C ALA A 66 0.86 0.44 -8.62
N GLU A 67 1.99 0.89 -9.17
CA GLU A 67 3.31 0.40 -8.79
C GLU A 67 3.64 0.81 -7.34
N ALA A 68 3.31 2.05 -6.95
CA ALA A 68 3.48 2.53 -5.59
C ALA A 68 2.63 1.73 -4.60
N SER A 69 1.37 1.45 -4.94
CA SER A 69 0.47 0.63 -4.14
C SER A 69 1.02 -0.78 -3.92
N THR A 70 1.65 -1.34 -4.96
CA THR A 70 2.32 -2.64 -4.87
C THR A 70 3.49 -2.60 -3.90
N ALA A 71 4.37 -1.59 -4.02
CA ALA A 71 5.52 -1.42 -3.12
C ALA A 71 5.08 -1.22 -1.66
N PHE A 72 4.09 -0.37 -1.40
CA PHE A 72 3.54 -0.19 -0.06
C PHE A 72 2.81 -1.43 0.46
N GLY A 73 2.20 -2.23 -0.43
CA GLY A 73 1.65 -3.52 -0.08
C GLY A 73 2.70 -4.48 0.49
N GLU A 74 3.89 -4.54 -0.13
CA GLU A 74 5.00 -5.34 0.38
C GLU A 74 5.55 -4.82 1.72
N ALA A 75 5.70 -3.49 1.86
CA ALA A 75 6.08 -2.87 3.14
C ALA A 75 5.08 -3.22 4.27
N LEU A 76 3.78 -3.16 3.99
CA LEU A 76 2.73 -3.53 4.95
C LEU A 76 2.80 -5.00 5.35
N LYS A 77 3.14 -5.92 4.44
CA LYS A 77 3.31 -7.34 4.77
C LYS A 77 4.44 -7.54 5.76
N ILE A 78 5.59 -6.90 5.55
CA ILE A 78 6.73 -6.99 6.48
C ILE A 78 6.33 -6.52 7.87
N LEU A 79 5.65 -5.37 7.97
CA LEU A 79 5.23 -4.80 9.25
C LEU A 79 4.17 -5.67 9.94
N ARG A 80 3.25 -6.29 9.20
CA ARG A 80 2.29 -7.23 9.77
C ARG A 80 2.96 -8.50 10.28
N LEU A 81 3.93 -9.04 9.55
CA LEU A 81 4.72 -10.18 10.03
C LEU A 81 5.47 -9.85 11.31
N ALA A 82 5.99 -8.61 11.44
CA ALA A 82 6.64 -8.14 12.65
C ALA A 82 5.65 -7.97 13.82
N GLU A 83 4.46 -7.41 13.55
CA GLU A 83 3.36 -7.31 14.53
C GLU A 83 2.91 -8.70 15.02
N ASP A 84 2.70 -9.64 14.10
CA ASP A 84 2.30 -11.01 14.43
C ASP A 84 3.38 -11.74 15.25
N ALA A 85 4.65 -11.57 14.91
CA ALA A 85 5.76 -12.15 15.67
C ALA A 85 5.88 -11.57 17.10
N ASP A 86 5.68 -10.25 17.25
CA ASP A 86 5.66 -9.59 18.55
C ASP A 86 4.48 -10.06 19.42
N LEU A 87 3.29 -10.21 18.82
CA LEU A 87 2.11 -10.73 19.51
C LEU A 87 2.30 -12.18 19.96
N TYR A 88 2.89 -13.02 19.10
CA TYR A 88 3.21 -14.41 19.46
C TYR A 88 4.19 -14.46 20.63
N SER A 89 5.28 -13.69 20.57
CA SER A 89 6.30 -13.65 21.64
C SER A 89 5.77 -13.16 22.99
N LYS A 90 4.67 -12.40 23.01
CA LYS A 90 4.03 -11.91 24.25
C LYS A 90 2.94 -12.83 24.80
N SER A 91 2.55 -13.83 24.01
CA SER A 91 1.50 -14.80 24.38
C SER A 91 2.07 -16.08 25.00
N GLU A 92 3.39 -16.24 24.99
CA GLU A 92 4.15 -17.30 25.70
C GLU A 92 4.74 -16.78 27.02
#